data_AF-A0A2A6NZL3-F1
#
_entry.id   AF-A0A2A6NZL3-F1
#
_cell.length_a   1.000
_cell.length_b   1.000
_cell.length_c   1.000
_cell.angle_alpha   90.00
_cell.angle_beta   90.00
_cell.angle_gamma   90.00
#
_symmetry.space_group_name_H-M   'P 1'
#
loop_
_entity.id
_entity.type
_entity.pdbx_description
1 polymer ?
#
loop_
_entity_poly.entity_id
_entity_poly.type
_entity_poly.pdbx_seq_one_letter_code
_entity_poly.pdbx_strand_id
1 'polypeptide(L)'
;MYFATAERQYSYGKWLLASLLAVHAGSLVAISQAEDAAPRLYQACGPLLIYGVAVTLISGGLGWINFSVAANVYAFAMKDLREGRDPSPTALKKVLVNFTFWFTPLVAMASLILFIIAAIRATTVL
;
A
#
# COMPACT_ATOMS: atom_id res chain seq x y z
N MET A 1 22.06 6.64 -12.61
CA MET A 1 21.93 5.53 -11.64
C MET A 1 20.74 5.72 -10.70
N TYR A 2 20.62 6.85 -10.00
CA TYR A 2 19.52 7.12 -9.04
C TYR A 2 18.10 6.97 -9.62
N PHE A 3 17.80 7.59 -10.78
CA PHE A 3 16.48 7.50 -11.39
C PHE A 3 16.07 6.07 -11.78
N ALA A 4 17.01 5.27 -12.31
CA ALA A 4 16.76 3.87 -12.64
C ALA A 4 16.46 3.04 -11.37
N THR A 5 17.14 3.32 -10.26
CA THR A 5 16.83 2.68 -8.96
C THR A 5 15.43 3.05 -8.47
N ALA A 6 15.07 4.33 -8.54
CA ALA A 6 13.75 4.81 -8.12
C ALA A 6 12.61 4.20 -8.97
N GLU A 7 12.80 4.10 -10.28
CA GLU A 7 11.83 3.46 -11.19
C GLU A 7 11.62 1.97 -10.88
N ARG A 8 12.71 1.24 -10.60
CA ARG A 8 12.64 -0.16 -10.18
C ARG A 8 11.93 -0.31 -8.84
N GLN A 9 12.22 0.57 -7.88
CA GLN A 9 11.57 0.58 -6.57
C GLN A 9 10.07 0.84 -6.69
N TYR A 10 9.66 1.80 -7.52
CA TYR A 10 8.26 2.05 -7.83
C TYR A 10 7.59 0.82 -8.46
N SER A 11 8.24 0.22 -9.47
CA SER A 11 7.74 -0.98 -10.14
C SER A 11 7.55 -2.13 -9.16
N TYR A 12 8.50 -2.33 -8.24
CA TYR A 12 8.39 -3.34 -7.19
C TYR A 12 7.23 -3.04 -6.23
N GLY A 13 7.07 -1.78 -5.79
CA GLY A 13 5.97 -1.38 -4.91
C GLY A 13 4.59 -1.65 -5.53
N LYS A 14 4.42 -1.41 -6.83
CA LYS A 14 3.20 -1.74 -7.56
C LYS A 14 2.90 -3.24 -7.49
N TRP A 15 3.89 -4.08 -7.76
CA TRP A 15 3.74 -5.53 -7.69
C TRP A 15 3.48 -6.03 -6.27
N LEU A 16 4.10 -5.41 -5.26
CA LEU A 16 3.84 -5.73 -3.86
C LEU A 16 2.36 -5.49 -3.49
N LEU A 17 1.81 -4.32 -3.84
CA LEU A 17 0.40 -4.00 -3.58
C LEU A 17 -0.55 -4.91 -4.35
N ALA A 18 -0.25 -5.20 -5.62
CA ALA A 18 -1.03 -6.14 -6.42
C ALA A 18 -1.05 -7.54 -5.79
N SER A 19 0.10 -8.02 -5.33
CA SER A 19 0.21 -9.31 -4.64
C SER A 19 -0.59 -9.34 -3.34
N LEU A 20 -0.54 -8.27 -2.53
CA LEU A 20 -1.34 -8.16 -1.30
C LEU A 20 -2.84 -8.20 -1.59
N LEU A 21 -3.32 -7.43 -2.57
CA LEU A 21 -4.72 -7.49 -3.00
C LEU A 21 -5.09 -8.89 -3.50
N ALA A 22 -4.22 -9.50 -4.30
CA ALA A 22 -4.46 -10.82 -4.88
C ALA A 22 -4.57 -11.91 -3.80
N VAL A 23 -3.70 -11.92 -2.79
CA VAL A 23 -3.79 -12.93 -1.72
C VAL A 23 -5.04 -12.74 -0.87
N HIS A 24 -5.42 -11.50 -0.53
CA HIS A 24 -6.62 -11.26 0.26
C HIS A 24 -7.90 -11.58 -0.51
N ALA A 25 -8.06 -11.03 -1.72
CA ALA A 25 -9.23 -11.27 -2.55
C ALA A 25 -9.31 -12.72 -3.03
N GLY A 26 -8.17 -13.31 -3.41
CA GLY A 26 -8.07 -14.72 -3.80
C GLY A 26 -8.49 -15.67 -2.68
N SER A 27 -8.08 -15.39 -1.43
CA SER A 27 -8.54 -16.17 -0.28
C SER A 27 -10.05 -16.03 -0.03
N LEU A 28 -10.64 -14.85 -0.20
CA LEU A 28 -12.10 -14.67 -0.08
C LEU A 28 -12.85 -15.48 -1.16
N VAL A 29 -12.34 -15.48 -2.39
CA VAL A 29 -12.89 -16.32 -3.48
C VAL A 29 -12.75 -17.80 -3.14
N ALA A 30 -11.58 -18.24 -2.67
CA ALA A 30 -11.36 -19.63 -2.27
C ALA A 30 -12.32 -20.08 -1.15
N ILE A 31 -12.57 -19.21 -0.15
CA ILE A 31 -13.54 -19.48 0.92
C ILE A 31 -14.94 -19.64 0.34
N SER A 32 -15.36 -18.81 -0.62
CA SER A 32 -16.68 -18.92 -1.26
C SER A 32 -16.88 -20.23 -2.03
N GLN A 33 -15.79 -20.91 -2.39
CA GLN A 33 -15.77 -22.19 -3.09
C GLN A 33 -15.61 -23.39 -2.16
N ALA A 34 -15.49 -23.17 -0.84
CA ALA A 34 -15.24 -24.23 0.15
C ALA A 34 -16.51 -24.96 0.65
N GLU A 35 -17.63 -24.83 -0.07
CA GLU A 35 -18.91 -25.50 0.19
C GLU A 35 -19.31 -25.45 1.69
N ASP A 36 -19.42 -26.60 2.36
CA ASP A 36 -19.84 -26.73 3.76
C ASP A 36 -18.85 -26.11 4.77
N ALA A 37 -17.60 -25.88 4.37
CA ALA A 37 -16.61 -25.21 5.21
C ALA A 37 -16.68 -23.67 5.09
N ALA A 38 -17.34 -23.14 4.04
CA ALA A 38 -17.35 -21.71 3.74
C ALA A 38 -17.85 -20.83 4.90
N PRO A 39 -18.97 -21.14 5.60
CA PRO A 39 -19.45 -20.29 6.70
C PRO A 39 -18.46 -20.22 7.86
N ARG A 40 -17.86 -21.36 8.22
CA ARG A 40 -16.91 -21.48 9.33
C ARG A 40 -15.60 -20.74 9.01
N LEU A 41 -15.08 -20.94 7.80
CA LEU A 41 -13.89 -20.23 7.32
C LEU A 41 -14.14 -18.72 7.26
N TYR A 42 -15.26 -18.29 6.69
CA TYR A 42 -15.59 -16.88 6.57
C TYR A 42 -15.71 -16.21 7.94
N GLN A 43 -16.34 -16.86 8.92
CA GLN A 43 -16.42 -16.34 10.28
C GLN A 43 -15.03 -16.21 10.95
N ALA A 44 -14.14 -17.16 10.69
CA ALA A 44 -12.82 -17.20 11.33
C ALA A 44 -11.83 -16.17 10.75
N CYS A 45 -11.80 -16.04 9.42
CA CYS A 45 -10.77 -15.28 8.72
C CYS A 45 -11.29 -14.24 7.72
N GLY A 46 -12.56 -14.29 7.31
CA GLY A 46 -13.16 -13.34 6.35
C GLY A 46 -12.97 -11.86 6.70
N PRO A 47 -13.30 -11.41 7.93
CA PRO A 47 -13.09 -10.02 8.34
C PRO A 47 -11.63 -9.56 8.22
N LEU A 48 -10.67 -10.42 8.58
CA LEU A 48 -9.24 -10.10 8.50
C LEU A 48 -8.79 -9.91 7.04
N LEU A 49 -9.30 -10.73 6.12
CA LEU A 49 -9.02 -10.60 4.69
C LEU A 49 -9.62 -9.32 4.12
N ILE A 50 -10.85 -8.96 4.49
CA ILE A 50 -11.52 -7.72 4.06
C ILE A 50 -10.75 -6.49 4.57
N TYR A 51 -10.38 -6.48 5.86
CA TYR A 51 -9.56 -5.41 6.41
C TYR A 51 -8.18 -5.35 5.75
N GLY A 52 -7.60 -6.49 5.39
CA GLY A 52 -6.37 -6.55 4.59
C GLY A 52 -6.50 -5.86 3.23
N VAL A 53 -7.58 -6.12 2.49
CA VAL A 53 -7.88 -5.39 1.23
C VAL A 53 -7.93 -3.88 1.49
N ALA A 54 -8.69 -3.45 2.51
CA ALA A 54 -8.82 -2.04 2.84
C ALA A 54 -7.46 -1.39 3.20
N VAL A 55 -6.66 -2.05 4.04
CA VAL A 55 -5.32 -1.58 4.44
C VAL A 55 -4.37 -1.52 3.24
N THR A 56 -4.41 -2.50 2.34
CA THR A 56 -3.62 -2.47 1.10
C THR A 56 -4.00 -1.27 0.21
N LEU A 57 -5.30 -1.00 0.05
CA LEU A 57 -5.78 0.16 -0.71
C LEU A 57 -5.36 1.48 -0.06
N ILE A 58 -5.40 1.58 1.28
CA ILE A 58 -4.91 2.76 2.01
C ILE A 58 -3.42 2.95 1.74
N SER A 59 -2.61 1.89 1.79
CA SER A 59 -1.18 1.96 1.45
C SER A 59 -0.95 2.45 0.02
N GLY A 60 -1.69 1.92 -0.96
CA GLY A 60 -1.65 2.41 -2.34
C GLY A 60 -2.04 3.88 -2.48
N GLY A 61 -3.09 4.31 -1.77
CA GLY A 61 -3.54 5.69 -1.71
C GLY A 61 -2.51 6.64 -1.10
N LEU A 62 -1.84 6.24 -0.02
CA LEU A 62 -0.75 7.02 0.59
C LEU A 62 0.44 7.15 -0.36
N GLY A 63 0.79 6.08 -1.07
CA GLY A 63 1.81 6.13 -2.12
C GLY A 63 1.44 7.10 -3.23
N TRP A 64 0.18 7.08 -3.69
CA TRP A 64 -0.31 8.01 -4.70
C TRP A 64 -0.28 9.48 -4.23
N ILE A 65 -0.68 9.76 -2.98
CA ILE A 65 -0.57 11.09 -2.37
C ILE A 65 0.90 11.53 -2.33
N ASN A 66 1.82 10.64 -1.90
CA ASN A 66 3.25 10.92 -1.86
C ASN A 66 3.78 11.39 -3.22
N PHE A 67 3.49 10.61 -4.27
CA PHE A 67 3.91 10.94 -5.63
C PHE A 67 3.31 12.24 -6.14
N SER A 68 2.03 12.48 -5.86
CA SER A 68 1.34 13.71 -6.28
C SER A 68 1.95 14.96 -5.63
N VAL A 69 2.24 14.90 -4.32
CA VAL A 69 2.89 16.01 -3.60
C VAL A 69 4.34 16.18 -4.05
N ALA A 70 5.08 15.09 -4.24
CA ALA A 70 6.47 15.14 -4.71
C ALA A 70 6.58 15.74 -6.12
N ALA A 71 5.71 15.33 -7.04
CA ALA A 71 5.64 15.90 -8.39
C ALA A 71 5.31 17.40 -8.35
N ASN A 72 4.38 17.80 -7.48
CA ASN A 72 4.05 19.21 -7.29
C ASN A 72 5.26 20.02 -6.76
N VAL A 73 5.97 19.51 -5.74
CA VAL A 73 7.19 20.14 -5.22
C VAL A 73 8.24 20.29 -6.31
N TYR A 74 8.45 19.26 -7.13
CA TYR A 74 9.40 19.29 -8.22
C TYR A 74 9.02 20.33 -9.29
N ALA A 75 7.74 20.42 -9.64
CA ALA A 75 7.24 21.42 -10.60
C ALA A 75 7.50 22.85 -10.11
N PHE A 76 7.27 23.13 -8.82
CA PHE A 76 7.59 24.43 -8.22
C PHE A 76 9.09 24.71 -8.22
N ALA A 77 9.92 23.75 -7.82
CA ALA A 77 11.36 23.90 -7.83
C ALA A 77 11.91 24.19 -9.24
N MET A 78 11.39 23.51 -10.27
CA MET A 78 11.78 23.75 -11.66
C MET A 78 11.36 25.14 -12.15
N LYS A 79 10.20 25.64 -11.70
CA LYS A 79 9.77 27.01 -12.01
C LYS A 79 10.71 28.03 -11.38
N ASP A 80 11.03 27.88 -10.09
CA ASP A 80 11.92 28.80 -9.37
C ASP A 80 13.31 28.85 -10.02
N LEU A 81 13.88 27.68 -10.34
CA LEU A 81 15.17 27.59 -11.04
C LEU A 81 15.16 28.28 -12.40
N ARG A 82 14.08 28.12 -13.17
CA ARG A 82 13.92 28.79 -14.47
C ARG A 82 13.87 30.31 -14.34
N GLU A 83 13.37 30.81 -13.22
CA GLU A 83 13.26 32.23 -12.92
C GLU A 83 14.48 32.77 -12.15
N GLY A 84 15.53 31.95 -11.97
CA GLY A 84 16.76 32.32 -11.26
C GLY A 84 16.59 32.45 -9.74
N ARG A 85 15.52 31.89 -9.18
CA ARG A 85 15.21 31.89 -7.74
C ARG A 85 15.65 30.59 -7.09
N ASP A 86 16.06 30.67 -5.83
CA ASP A 86 16.35 29.46 -5.05
C ASP A 86 15.07 28.69 -4.73
N PRO A 87 15.03 27.35 -4.97
CA PRO A 87 13.87 26.54 -4.68
C PRO A 87 13.55 26.57 -3.18
N SER A 88 12.33 27.00 -2.83
CA SER A 88 11.89 27.02 -1.42
C SER A 88 10.60 26.21 -1.24
N PRO A 89 10.68 24.87 -1.14
CA PRO A 89 9.48 24.06 -0.89
C PRO A 89 8.90 24.40 0.48
N THR A 90 7.59 24.61 0.54
CA THR A 90 6.85 24.85 1.78
C THR A 90 7.07 23.72 2.79
N ALA A 91 7.22 24.06 4.07
CA ALA A 91 7.44 23.08 5.16
C ALA A 91 6.37 21.98 5.17
N LEU A 92 5.09 22.33 4.94
CA LEU A 92 3.99 21.37 4.87
C LEU A 92 4.22 20.29 3.81
N LYS A 93 4.69 20.65 2.61
CA LYS A 93 4.93 19.68 1.52
C LYS A 93 6.06 18.72 1.88
N LYS A 94 7.14 19.23 2.51
CA LYS A 94 8.26 18.40 2.99
C LYS A 94 7.79 17.39 4.05
N VAL A 95 6.97 17.85 5.01
CA VAL A 95 6.41 16.99 6.05
C VAL A 95 5.49 15.92 5.44
N LEU A 96 4.60 16.30 4.53
CA LEU A 96 3.68 15.34 3.88
C LEU A 96 4.43 14.28 3.07
N VAL A 97 5.44 14.66 2.28
CA VAL A 97 6.26 13.70 1.52
C VAL A 97 6.99 12.76 2.47
N ASN A 98 7.67 13.28 3.51
CA ASN A 98 8.38 12.43 4.46
C ASN A 98 7.44 11.49 5.22
N PHE A 99 6.31 12.01 5.70
CA PHE A 99 5.33 11.22 6.44
C PHE A 99 4.80 10.07 5.57
N THR A 100 4.28 10.38 4.39
CA THR A 100 3.72 9.36 3.50
C THR A 100 4.79 8.37 3.02
N PHE A 101 6.03 8.81 2.80
CA PHE A 101 7.13 7.93 2.40
C PHE A 101 7.44 6.86 3.46
N TRP A 102 7.57 7.27 4.73
CA TRP A 102 7.92 6.34 5.81
C TRP A 102 6.73 5.56 6.35
N PHE A 103 5.53 6.13 6.28
CA PHE A 103 4.34 5.49 6.83
C PHE A 103 3.73 4.45 5.89
N THR A 104 3.80 4.65 4.57
CA THR A 104 3.21 3.73 3.57
C THR A 104 3.67 2.28 3.72
N PRO A 105 4.97 1.97 3.89
CA PRO A 105 5.44 0.60 4.09
C PRO A 105 4.90 -0.04 5.38
N LEU A 106 4.74 0.73 6.46
CA LEU A 106 4.19 0.24 7.73
C LEU A 106 2.72 -0.17 7.55
N VAL A 107 1.95 0.61 6.80
CA VAL A 107 0.57 0.27 6.46
C VAL A 107 0.51 -0.99 5.59
N ALA A 108 1.40 -1.13 4.60
CA ALA A 108 1.47 -2.35 3.79
C ALA A 108 1.80 -3.59 4.64
N MET A 109 2.74 -3.46 5.59
CA MET A 109 3.08 -4.53 6.54
C MET A 109 1.90 -4.93 7.42
N ALA A 110 1.09 -3.96 7.88
CA ALA A 110 -0.12 -4.27 8.64
C ALA A 110 -1.09 -5.15 7.83
N SER A 111 -1.22 -4.93 6.51
CA SER A 111 -2.01 -5.82 5.64
C SER A 111 -1.47 -7.23 5.61
N LEU A 112 -0.15 -7.39 5.48
CA LEU A 112 0.49 -8.70 5.48
C LEU A 112 0.27 -9.44 6.81
N ILE A 113 0.35 -8.72 7.93
CA ILE A 113 0.08 -9.29 9.26
C ILE A 113 -1.37 -9.78 9.33
N LEU A 114 -2.34 -9.01 8.84
CA LEU A 114 -3.75 -9.43 8.78
C LEU A 114 -3.91 -10.72 7.96
N PHE A 115 -3.20 -10.85 6.82
CA PHE A 115 -3.20 -12.07 6.01
C PHE A 115 -2.64 -13.27 6.78
N ILE A 116 -1.51 -13.10 7.47
CA ILE A 116 -0.88 -14.18 8.25
C ILE A 116 -1.81 -14.65 9.37
N ILE A 117 -2.43 -13.71 10.11
CA ILE A 117 -3.39 -14.05 11.16
C ILE A 117 -4.61 -14.76 10.57
N ALA A 118 -5.10 -14.31 9.41
CA ALA A 118 -6.20 -14.96 8.70
C ALA A 118 -5.87 -16.42 8.34
N ALA A 119 -4.65 -16.66 7.84
CA ALA A 119 -4.16 -17.99 7.52
C ALA A 119 -4.08 -18.90 8.75
N ILE A 120 -3.50 -18.42 9.87
CA ILE A 120 -3.41 -19.17 11.13
C ILE A 120 -4.82 -19.53 11.65
N ARG A 121 -5.78 -18.60 11.55
CA ARG A 121 -7.16 -18.90 11.97
C ARG A 121 -7.83 -19.93 11.07
N ALA A 122 -7.58 -19.88 9.76
CA ALA A 122 -8.12 -20.88 8.84
C ALA A 122 -7.66 -22.30 9.20
N THR A 123 -6.39 -22.48 9.61
CA THR A 123 -5.88 -23.82 10.00
C THR A 123 -6.48 -24.37 11.29
N THR A 124 -7.10 -23.53 12.12
CA THR A 124 -7.80 -23.99 13.34
C THR A 124 -9.25 -24.44 13.11
N VAL A 125 -9.77 -24.19 11.91
CA VAL A 125 -11.19 -24.39 11.56
C VAL A 125 -11.38 -25.44 10.46
N LEU A 126 -10.34 -25.69 9.67
CA LEU A 126 -10.19 -26.89 8.84
C LEU A 126 -9.97 -28.12 9.72
#